data_AF-A0A8H8SZL7-F1
#
_entry.id   AF-A0A8H8SZL7-F1
#
_cell.length_a   1.000
_cell.length_b   1.000
_cell.length_c   1.000
_cell.angle_alpha   90.00
_cell.angle_beta   90.00
_cell.angle_gamma   90.00
#
_symmetry.space_group_name_H-M   'P 1'
#
loop_
_entity.id
_entity.type
_entity.pdbx_description
1 polymer ?
#
loop_
_entity_poly.entity_id
_entity_poly.type
_entity_poly.pdbx_seq_one_letter_code
_entity_poly.pdbx_strand_id
1 'polypeptide(L)'
;MLPLPAYASSTLKRRWRISYLHLISATVILGLSAYTLLLFYSRTPTYLQKEVQHLRNIPNDFSQLSSRKGGVIDEDVLKETMAVVNNLRVEFNRQEREKEAGQGWTHWFLSPFSITRDALVVSSTHAYPSCPTRLDERYTSALYSKRTFIAINLLQNEELMPTLTRELVALIRVLGPDRVFVSIYENASMDLTVMHLRLLCKVLDALGTPYKVIAKGLMEPQQKEHGHRISRLSSVRNAAMEPLQDLDPLEFDNVLWLNDIFHCHTDVLELLLQKQKQGAVQACGLDFGPKGLIYDRWVLRNMRGRPFYNYSDIVDFFSSDITYKTRPMVLPLAEDSEDKSALERGNPFQVFSCWNGVTALSASVFAPPLSLRFRTALNDRNSTDGVTDKASECYLSSVDLWKAGMGKIMVVPRVRQTTPQIKWQTTPPDTVYMNNFAVWYLPETPEPWDEA
;
A
#
# COMPACT_ATOMS: atom_id res chain seq x y z
N MET A 1 47.92 1.77 -63.76
CA MET A 1 48.00 2.60 -64.98
C MET A 1 46.83 3.59 -64.95
N LEU A 2 47.15 4.88 -65.02
CA LEU A 2 46.27 6.05 -65.21
C LEU A 2 45.29 5.87 -66.40
N PRO A 3 44.17 6.62 -66.53
CA PRO A 3 44.14 8.09 -66.32
C PRO A 3 42.85 8.73 -65.74
N LEU A 4 43.03 9.96 -65.26
CA LEU A 4 42.00 11.03 -65.19
C LEU A 4 41.69 11.54 -66.62
N PRO A 5 40.50 12.12 -66.88
CA PRO A 5 40.46 13.58 -66.85
C PRO A 5 39.17 14.18 -66.29
N ALA A 6 39.31 15.44 -65.92
CA ALA A 6 38.32 16.32 -65.32
C ALA A 6 37.49 17.10 -66.36
N TYR A 7 36.46 17.77 -65.82
CA TYR A 7 35.82 19.03 -66.24
C TYR A 7 34.38 19.05 -66.80
N ALA A 8 33.61 19.94 -66.13
CA ALA A 8 32.49 20.77 -66.58
C ALA A 8 31.05 20.20 -66.60
N SER A 9 30.24 20.62 -65.62
CA SER A 9 29.08 21.51 -65.85
C SER A 9 28.33 21.80 -64.52
N SER A 10 28.47 23.02 -64.01
CA SER A 10 27.99 23.48 -62.69
C SER A 10 26.63 24.19 -62.72
N THR A 11 25.85 24.08 -63.80
CA THR A 11 24.61 24.86 -63.96
C THR A 11 23.31 24.07 -63.78
N LEU A 12 23.30 22.74 -63.84
CA LEU A 12 22.08 21.93 -63.61
C LEU A 12 21.77 21.63 -62.13
N LYS A 13 22.78 21.61 -61.24
CA LYS A 13 22.57 21.28 -59.81
C LYS A 13 21.83 22.38 -59.02
N ARG A 14 21.77 23.62 -59.52
CA ARG A 14 21.15 24.75 -58.79
C ARG A 14 19.63 24.81 -58.97
N ARG A 15 19.09 24.38 -60.12
CA ARG A 15 17.63 24.36 -60.38
C ARG A 15 16.88 23.25 -59.64
N TRP A 16 17.51 22.08 -59.48
CA TRP A 16 16.92 20.95 -58.75
C TRP A 16 16.89 21.16 -57.22
N ARG A 17 17.87 21.87 -56.65
CA ARG A 17 17.90 22.16 -55.20
C ARG A 17 16.80 23.11 -54.74
N ILE A 18 16.38 24.07 -55.58
CA ILE A 18 15.32 25.04 -55.23
C ILE A 18 13.94 24.36 -55.22
N SER A 19 13.68 23.46 -56.18
CA SER A 19 12.40 22.71 -56.21
C SER A 19 12.26 21.71 -55.05
N TYR A 20 13.37 21.08 -54.63
CA TYR A 20 13.35 20.13 -53.51
C TYR A 20 13.17 20.85 -52.15
N LEU A 21 13.76 22.04 -51.97
CA LEU A 21 13.54 22.83 -50.74
C LEU A 21 12.09 23.30 -50.61
N HIS A 22 11.44 23.71 -51.71
CA HIS A 22 10.03 24.11 -51.69
C HIS A 22 9.08 22.94 -51.44
N LEU A 23 9.38 21.74 -51.94
CA LEU A 23 8.60 20.54 -51.64
C LEU A 23 8.68 20.13 -50.17
N ILE A 24 9.90 20.14 -49.59
CA ILE A 24 10.13 19.77 -48.18
C ILE A 24 9.48 20.79 -47.25
N SER A 25 9.58 22.08 -47.54
CA SER A 25 8.93 23.11 -46.72
C SER A 25 7.41 23.03 -46.78
N ALA A 26 6.82 22.72 -47.94
CA ALA A 26 5.38 22.49 -48.06
C ALA A 26 4.90 21.24 -47.28
N THR A 27 5.67 20.15 -47.27
CA THR A 27 5.32 18.95 -46.49
C THR A 27 5.48 19.17 -44.98
N VAL A 28 6.50 19.91 -44.56
CA VAL A 28 6.70 20.28 -43.14
C VAL A 28 5.58 21.21 -42.65
N ILE A 29 5.14 22.17 -43.47
CA ILE A 29 4.04 23.08 -43.12
C ILE A 29 2.69 22.33 -43.07
N LEU A 30 2.43 21.42 -44.00
CA LEU A 30 1.23 20.56 -43.98
C LEU A 30 1.24 19.57 -42.80
N GLY A 31 2.41 19.04 -42.44
CA GLY A 31 2.59 18.19 -41.25
C GLY A 31 2.37 18.96 -39.94
N LEU A 32 2.87 20.19 -39.84
CA LEU A 32 2.67 21.06 -38.67
C LEU A 32 1.21 21.53 -38.53
N SER A 33 0.52 21.76 -39.64
CA SER A 33 -0.90 22.15 -39.63
C SER A 33 -1.82 20.97 -39.30
N ALA A 34 -1.51 19.75 -39.77
CA ALA A 34 -2.22 18.54 -39.36
C ALA A 34 -1.96 18.19 -37.88
N TYR A 35 -0.72 18.38 -37.40
CA TYR A 35 -0.35 18.16 -36.00
C TYR A 35 -1.00 19.19 -35.07
N THR A 36 -1.08 20.46 -35.49
CA THR A 36 -1.84 21.48 -34.74
C THR A 36 -3.35 21.22 -34.79
N LEU A 37 -3.92 20.79 -35.91
CA LEU A 37 -5.33 20.37 -35.97
C LEU A 37 -5.65 19.15 -35.08
N LEU A 38 -4.70 18.22 -34.92
CA LEU A 38 -4.79 17.10 -33.97
C LEU A 38 -4.65 17.54 -32.51
N LEU A 39 -3.77 18.52 -32.23
CA LEU A 39 -3.61 19.11 -30.89
C LEU A 39 -4.82 19.99 -30.49
N PHE A 40 -5.51 20.60 -31.46
CA PHE A 40 -6.68 21.46 -31.25
C PHE A 40 -8.03 20.77 -31.52
N TYR A 41 -8.05 19.47 -31.81
CA TYR A 41 -9.27 18.66 -31.78
C TYR A 41 -9.70 18.44 -30.33
N SER A 42 -10.14 19.54 -29.70
CA SER A 42 -10.75 19.56 -28.38
C SER A 42 -12.10 18.85 -28.48
N ARG A 43 -12.08 17.53 -28.24
CA ARG A 43 -13.33 16.82 -27.95
C ARG A 43 -13.98 17.54 -26.77
N THR A 44 -15.26 17.88 -26.91
CA THR A 44 -16.05 18.38 -25.79
C THR A 44 -15.90 17.39 -24.64
N PRO A 45 -15.48 17.84 -23.45
CA PRO A 45 -15.23 16.92 -22.35
C PRO A 45 -16.52 16.18 -22.03
N THR A 46 -16.43 14.85 -21.94
CA THR A 46 -17.57 14.01 -21.56
C THR A 46 -18.11 14.44 -20.20
N TYR A 47 -19.34 14.06 -19.87
CA TYR A 47 -19.93 14.34 -18.56
C TYR A 47 -18.99 13.93 -17.42
N LEU A 48 -18.41 12.73 -17.51
CA LEU A 48 -17.42 12.21 -16.58
C LEU A 48 -16.14 13.07 -16.54
N GLN A 49 -15.63 13.54 -17.69
CA GLN A 49 -14.45 14.42 -17.73
C GLN A 49 -14.72 15.79 -17.08
N LYS A 50 -15.93 16.34 -17.27
CA LYS A 50 -16.35 17.58 -16.60
C LYS A 50 -16.47 17.38 -15.09
N GLU A 51 -16.99 16.22 -14.67
CA GLU A 51 -17.14 15.87 -13.26
C GLU A 51 -15.78 15.64 -12.58
N VAL A 52 -14.86 14.93 -13.23
CA VAL A 52 -13.46 14.79 -12.79
C VAL A 52 -12.77 16.15 -12.69
N GLN A 53 -12.97 17.04 -13.68
CA GLN A 53 -12.38 18.38 -13.66
C GLN A 53 -12.96 19.26 -12.55
N HIS A 54 -14.27 19.16 -12.29
CA HIS A 54 -14.93 19.86 -11.19
C HIS A 54 -14.40 19.37 -9.84
N LEU A 55 -14.30 18.05 -9.66
CA LEU A 55 -13.79 17.46 -8.42
C LEU A 55 -12.33 17.89 -8.18
N ARG A 56 -11.47 17.93 -9.20
CA ARG A 56 -10.07 18.40 -9.07
C ARG A 56 -9.92 19.82 -8.48
N ASN A 57 -10.96 20.66 -8.53
CA ASN A 57 -10.91 22.05 -8.07
C ASN A 57 -11.35 22.28 -6.61
N ILE A 58 -11.80 21.23 -5.90
CA ILE A 58 -12.19 21.34 -4.48
C ILE A 58 -10.95 21.10 -3.59
N PRO A 59 -10.74 21.85 -2.49
CA PRO A 59 -9.66 21.61 -1.54
C PRO A 59 -9.62 20.14 -1.07
N ASN A 60 -8.42 19.58 -0.96
CA ASN A 60 -8.23 18.14 -0.72
C ASN A 60 -8.12 17.75 0.78
N ASP A 61 -8.37 18.69 1.69
CA ASP A 61 -8.44 18.41 3.13
C ASP A 61 -9.90 18.18 3.54
N PHE A 62 -10.21 16.93 3.91
CA PHE A 62 -11.54 16.54 4.36
C PHE A 62 -11.46 16.15 5.83
N SER A 63 -12.20 16.83 6.71
CA SER A 63 -12.25 16.46 8.12
C SER A 63 -13.65 16.59 8.70
N GLN A 64 -14.02 15.58 9.48
CA GLN A 64 -15.17 15.60 10.37
C GLN A 64 -14.76 14.95 11.69
N LEU A 65 -14.30 15.77 12.64
CA LEU A 65 -13.69 15.28 13.88
C LEU A 65 -14.71 14.80 14.93
N SER A 66 -16.00 15.05 14.72
CA SER A 66 -17.07 14.67 15.65
C SER A 66 -18.18 13.91 14.94
N SER A 67 -18.73 12.87 15.58
CA SER A 67 -19.94 12.20 15.10
C SER A 67 -21.14 13.15 15.17
N ARG A 68 -21.66 13.59 14.02
CA ARG A 68 -22.82 14.51 13.97
C ARG A 68 -24.16 13.83 14.20
N LYS A 69 -24.23 12.50 14.18
CA LYS A 69 -25.50 11.74 14.08
C LYS A 69 -25.80 10.77 15.23
N GLY A 70 -24.99 10.74 16.30
CA GLY A 70 -25.29 9.91 17.48
C GLY A 70 -25.50 8.42 17.17
N GLY A 71 -24.84 7.89 16.12
CA GLY A 71 -24.94 6.50 15.69
C GLY A 71 -26.05 6.15 14.68
N VAL A 72 -26.83 7.12 14.18
CA VAL A 72 -27.83 6.87 13.13
C VAL A 72 -27.17 6.86 11.74
N ILE A 73 -27.25 5.71 11.06
CA ILE A 73 -26.73 5.52 9.68
C ILE A 73 -27.77 6.01 8.66
N ASP A 74 -27.30 6.79 7.69
CA ASP A 74 -28.06 7.26 6.54
C ASP A 74 -27.98 6.26 5.38
N GLU A 75 -28.88 5.27 5.41
CA GLU A 75 -28.85 4.16 4.46
C GLU A 75 -29.12 4.59 3.01
N ASP A 76 -29.90 5.63 2.79
CA ASP A 76 -30.20 6.13 1.45
C ASP A 76 -28.96 6.78 0.81
N VAL A 77 -28.30 7.69 1.54
CA VAL A 77 -27.04 8.31 1.09
C VAL A 77 -25.95 7.25 0.90
N LEU A 78 -25.86 6.28 1.81
CA LEU A 78 -24.90 5.20 1.70
C LEU A 78 -25.13 4.35 0.44
N LYS A 79 -26.38 3.94 0.18
CA LYS A 79 -26.75 3.16 -1.00
C LYS A 79 -26.44 3.91 -2.30
N GLU A 80 -26.81 5.19 -2.37
CA GLU A 80 -26.53 6.04 -3.54
C GLU A 80 -25.01 6.19 -3.76
N THR A 81 -24.26 6.53 -2.72
CA THR A 81 -22.82 6.74 -2.83
C THR A 81 -22.08 5.46 -3.20
N MET A 82 -22.47 4.31 -2.63
CA MET A 82 -21.90 3.01 -2.99
C MET A 82 -22.19 2.60 -4.43
N ALA A 83 -23.33 3.02 -5.01
CA ALA A 83 -23.59 2.81 -6.44
C ALA A 83 -22.59 3.59 -7.31
N VAL A 84 -22.25 4.83 -6.93
CA VAL A 84 -21.23 5.63 -7.62
C VAL A 84 -19.85 4.98 -7.52
N VAL A 85 -19.46 4.50 -6.33
CA VAL A 85 -18.19 3.77 -6.13
C VAL A 85 -18.09 2.56 -7.05
N ASN A 86 -19.18 1.79 -7.19
CA ASN A 86 -19.23 0.64 -8.09
C ASN A 86 -19.15 1.05 -9.57
N ASN A 87 -19.71 2.19 -9.96
CA ASN A 87 -19.64 2.69 -11.33
C ASN A 87 -18.23 3.16 -11.71
N LEU A 88 -17.49 3.80 -10.78
CA LEU A 88 -16.09 4.17 -11.02
C LEU A 88 -15.21 2.93 -11.26
N ARG A 89 -15.51 1.82 -10.61
CA ARG A 89 -14.84 0.54 -10.87
C ARG A 89 -15.05 0.05 -12.31
N VAL A 90 -16.25 0.21 -12.86
CA VAL A 90 -16.54 -0.16 -14.26
C VAL A 90 -15.71 0.69 -15.22
N GLU A 91 -15.56 1.97 -14.90
CA GLU A 91 -14.76 2.92 -15.66
C GLU A 91 -13.27 2.61 -15.63
N PHE A 92 -12.69 2.32 -14.46
CA PHE A 92 -11.30 1.85 -14.35
C PHE A 92 -11.03 0.64 -15.25
N ASN A 93 -11.89 -0.39 -15.16
CA ASN A 93 -11.76 -1.59 -16.00
C ASN A 93 -11.87 -1.28 -17.50
N ARG A 94 -12.63 -0.24 -17.88
CA ARG A 94 -12.71 0.23 -19.27
C ARG A 94 -11.39 0.87 -19.71
N GLN A 95 -10.80 1.73 -18.88
CA GLN A 95 -9.52 2.38 -19.15
C GLN A 95 -8.38 1.37 -19.30
N GLU A 96 -8.33 0.34 -18.45
CA GLU A 96 -7.33 -0.73 -18.57
C GLU A 96 -7.47 -1.51 -19.89
N ARG A 97 -8.69 -1.91 -20.28
CA ARG A 97 -8.92 -2.57 -21.58
C ARG A 97 -8.49 -1.69 -22.76
N GLU A 98 -8.69 -0.38 -22.67
CA GLU A 98 -8.25 0.56 -23.72
C GLU A 98 -6.73 0.71 -23.76
N LYS A 99 -6.05 0.72 -22.60
CA LYS A 99 -4.59 0.68 -22.53
C LYS A 99 -4.04 -0.61 -23.14
N GLU A 100 -4.61 -1.77 -22.82
CA GLU A 100 -4.21 -3.06 -23.37
C GLU A 100 -4.42 -3.12 -24.90
N ALA A 101 -5.57 -2.63 -25.39
CA ALA A 101 -5.88 -2.61 -26.81
C ALA A 101 -5.03 -1.61 -27.62
N GLY A 102 -4.51 -0.55 -26.98
CA GLY A 102 -3.64 0.45 -27.60
C GLY A 102 -2.15 0.09 -27.63
N GLN A 103 -1.73 -0.99 -26.96
CA GLN A 103 -0.32 -1.35 -26.79
C GLN A 103 0.18 -2.33 -27.87
N GLY A 104 0.44 -1.81 -29.07
CA GLY A 104 1.32 -2.47 -30.05
C GLY A 104 2.79 -2.19 -29.76
N TRP A 105 3.63 -3.23 -29.67
CA TRP A 105 5.12 -3.35 -29.75
C TRP A 105 6.07 -2.32 -29.07
N THR A 106 5.65 -1.10 -28.71
CA THR A 106 6.55 0.01 -28.31
C THR A 106 6.82 0.07 -26.80
N HIS A 107 6.05 -0.65 -25.97
CA HIS A 107 6.20 -0.60 -24.51
C HIS A 107 7.23 -1.59 -23.93
N TRP A 108 7.77 -2.51 -24.73
CA TRP A 108 8.74 -3.51 -24.22
C TRP A 108 10.09 -2.89 -23.80
N PHE A 109 10.43 -1.70 -24.29
CA PHE A 109 11.74 -1.07 -24.06
C PHE A 109 11.75 0.07 -23.02
N LEU A 110 10.60 0.53 -22.52
CA LEU A 110 10.52 1.75 -21.69
C LEU A 110 9.98 1.56 -20.27
N SER A 111 9.83 0.32 -19.79
CA SER A 111 9.60 0.06 -18.36
C SER A 111 10.90 -0.42 -17.71
N PRO A 112 11.78 0.50 -17.24
CA PRO A 112 12.93 0.11 -16.46
C PRO A 112 12.43 -0.40 -15.10
N PHE A 113 12.61 -1.70 -14.90
CA PHE A 113 12.81 -2.41 -13.64
C PHE A 113 12.13 -1.88 -12.35
N SER A 114 11.32 -2.78 -11.79
CA SER A 114 10.99 -2.95 -10.36
C SER A 114 9.81 -2.15 -9.80
N ILE A 115 8.99 -2.86 -9.01
CA ILE A 115 7.79 -2.45 -8.26
C ILE A 115 6.47 -2.43 -9.05
N THR A 116 6.36 -1.74 -10.18
CA THR A 116 5.08 -1.68 -10.94
C THR A 116 4.66 -3.04 -11.51
N ARG A 117 5.62 -3.92 -11.80
CA ARG A 117 5.35 -5.25 -12.33
C ARG A 117 4.71 -6.19 -11.30
N ASP A 118 4.94 -6.00 -10.01
CA ASP A 118 4.40 -6.88 -8.96
C ASP A 118 2.99 -6.48 -8.52
N ALA A 119 2.64 -5.19 -8.58
CA ALA A 119 1.26 -4.73 -8.42
C ALA A 119 0.38 -5.14 -9.62
N LEU A 120 0.92 -5.07 -10.84
CA LEU A 120 0.16 -5.35 -12.07
C LEU A 120 -0.05 -6.84 -12.37
N VAL A 121 0.77 -7.76 -11.84
CA VAL A 121 0.53 -9.20 -12.05
C VAL A 121 -0.69 -9.70 -11.26
N VAL A 122 -1.06 -9.02 -10.16
CA VAL A 122 -2.31 -9.30 -9.42
C VAL A 122 -3.54 -8.66 -10.10
N SER A 123 -3.33 -7.63 -10.93
CA SER A 123 -4.37 -6.89 -11.66
C SER A 123 -4.98 -7.66 -12.87
N SER A 124 -4.45 -8.83 -13.22
CA SER A 124 -4.94 -9.60 -14.39
C SER A 124 -6.14 -10.51 -14.12
N THR A 125 -6.57 -10.68 -12.86
CA THR A 125 -7.82 -11.39 -12.60
C THR A 125 -8.99 -10.44 -12.80
N HIS A 126 -9.77 -10.67 -13.86
CA HIS A 126 -11.01 -9.95 -14.19
C HIS A 126 -12.09 -9.98 -13.07
N ALA A 127 -11.81 -10.61 -11.93
CA ALA A 127 -12.63 -10.63 -10.73
C ALA A 127 -11.80 -10.15 -9.52
N TYR A 128 -12.15 -8.99 -8.99
CA TYR A 128 -11.64 -8.51 -7.70
C TYR A 128 -12.01 -9.51 -6.59
N PRO A 129 -11.20 -9.63 -5.53
CA PRO A 129 -11.51 -10.51 -4.41
C PRO A 129 -12.88 -10.17 -3.81
N SER A 130 -13.76 -11.18 -3.76
CA SER A 130 -15.01 -11.13 -3.02
C SER A 130 -14.79 -11.67 -1.62
N CYS A 131 -15.04 -10.83 -0.62
CA CYS A 131 -14.96 -11.24 0.77
C CYS A 131 -16.28 -11.90 1.17
N PRO A 132 -16.26 -13.08 1.80
CA PRO A 132 -17.47 -13.69 2.29
C PRO A 132 -18.08 -12.80 3.39
N THR A 133 -19.33 -12.36 3.19
CA THR A 133 -20.11 -11.66 4.21
C THR A 133 -20.54 -12.65 5.27
N ARG A 134 -19.66 -12.89 6.25
CA ARG A 134 -19.99 -13.70 7.42
C ARG A 134 -20.36 -12.77 8.57
N LEU A 135 -21.67 -12.58 8.77
CA LEU A 135 -22.18 -12.07 10.04
C LEU A 135 -21.88 -13.13 11.09
N ASP A 136 -20.87 -12.86 11.92
CA ASP A 136 -20.51 -13.72 13.04
C ASP A 136 -20.66 -12.92 14.33
N GLU A 137 -21.70 -13.23 15.09
CA GLU A 137 -22.07 -12.54 16.33
C GLU A 137 -20.94 -12.55 17.37
N ARG A 138 -19.98 -13.48 17.24
CA ARG A 138 -18.78 -13.52 18.10
C ARG A 138 -17.94 -12.26 18.00
N TYR A 139 -17.90 -11.61 16.83
CA TYR A 139 -17.13 -10.38 16.65
C TYR A 139 -17.86 -9.22 17.29
N THR A 140 -19.15 -9.07 17.02
CA THR A 140 -19.98 -8.00 17.60
C THR A 140 -19.96 -8.08 19.13
N SER A 141 -20.20 -9.25 19.72
CA SER A 141 -20.20 -9.38 21.19
C SER A 141 -18.85 -9.07 21.84
N ALA A 142 -17.74 -9.47 21.23
CA ALA A 142 -16.41 -9.32 21.83
C ALA A 142 -15.72 -7.97 21.54
N LEU A 143 -15.99 -7.38 20.37
CA LEU A 143 -15.29 -6.19 19.86
C LEU A 143 -16.13 -4.92 19.94
N TYR A 144 -17.46 -5.01 20.02
CA TYR A 144 -18.31 -3.82 20.04
C TYR A 144 -17.98 -2.91 21.22
N SER A 145 -17.54 -3.45 22.36
CA SER A 145 -17.11 -2.65 23.52
C SER A 145 -15.82 -1.85 23.32
N LYS A 146 -15.15 -1.98 22.17
CA LYS A 146 -13.79 -1.48 21.95
C LYS A 146 -13.78 -0.30 21.00
N ARG A 147 -12.99 0.74 21.32
CA ARG A 147 -12.75 1.87 20.42
C ARG A 147 -11.53 1.61 19.56
N THR A 148 -11.65 1.89 18.26
CA THR A 148 -10.60 1.59 17.26
C THR A 148 -10.28 2.83 16.44
N PHE A 149 -9.01 3.24 16.45
CA PHE A 149 -8.48 4.23 15.53
C PHE A 149 -7.93 3.51 14.30
N ILE A 150 -8.44 3.82 13.10
CA ILE A 150 -8.00 3.21 11.85
C ILE A 150 -7.10 4.19 11.11
N ALA A 151 -5.91 3.76 10.71
CA ALA A 151 -4.93 4.55 9.96
C ALA A 151 -4.62 3.90 8.60
N ILE A 152 -4.58 4.70 7.54
CA ILE A 152 -4.31 4.24 6.16
C ILE A 152 -3.40 5.24 5.46
N ASN A 153 -2.37 4.75 4.79
CA ASN A 153 -1.58 5.53 3.84
C ASN A 153 -1.86 5.06 2.42
N LEU A 154 -1.99 5.99 1.46
CA LEU A 154 -2.33 5.68 0.07
C LEU A 154 -1.41 6.40 -0.92
N LEU A 155 -1.08 5.73 -2.03
CA LEU A 155 -0.33 6.23 -3.18
C LEU A 155 -0.70 5.43 -4.44
N GLN A 156 -1.39 6.05 -5.40
CA GLN A 156 -1.86 5.41 -6.66
C GLN A 156 -2.68 4.13 -6.44
N ASN A 157 -3.72 4.22 -5.63
CA ASN A 157 -4.55 3.07 -5.25
C ASN A 157 -5.94 3.05 -5.91
N GLU A 158 -6.15 3.73 -7.04
CA GLU A 158 -7.45 3.78 -7.73
C GLU A 158 -8.11 2.40 -7.87
N GLU A 159 -7.34 1.38 -8.25
CA GLU A 159 -7.80 -0.01 -8.37
C GLU A 159 -8.35 -0.56 -7.04
N LEU A 160 -7.64 -0.33 -5.94
CA LEU A 160 -7.99 -0.85 -4.62
C LEU A 160 -9.21 -0.15 -4.01
N MET A 161 -9.36 1.15 -4.27
CA MET A 161 -10.29 2.02 -3.55
C MET A 161 -11.74 1.52 -3.47
N PRO A 162 -12.37 0.96 -4.53
CA PRO A 162 -13.72 0.41 -4.44
C PRO A 162 -13.84 -0.72 -3.41
N THR A 163 -12.86 -1.62 -3.36
CA THR A 163 -12.86 -2.75 -2.43
C THR A 163 -12.57 -2.26 -1.02
N LEU A 164 -11.55 -1.41 -0.84
CA LEU A 164 -11.26 -0.77 0.46
C LEU A 164 -12.50 -0.08 1.03
N THR A 165 -13.22 0.69 0.22
CA THR A 165 -14.45 1.39 0.66
C THR A 165 -15.51 0.40 1.15
N ARG A 166 -15.79 -0.65 0.38
CA ARG A 166 -16.79 -1.67 0.74
C ARG A 166 -16.43 -2.40 2.04
N GLU A 167 -15.18 -2.83 2.17
CA GLU A 167 -14.71 -3.60 3.31
C GLU A 167 -14.61 -2.72 4.56
N LEU A 168 -14.24 -1.45 4.42
CA LEU A 168 -14.22 -0.50 5.53
C LEU A 168 -15.64 -0.21 6.05
N VAL A 169 -16.65 -0.06 5.17
CA VAL A 169 -18.06 0.05 5.58
C VAL A 169 -18.50 -1.17 6.38
N ALA A 170 -18.20 -2.37 5.89
CA ALA A 170 -18.56 -3.62 6.56
C ALA A 170 -17.88 -3.75 7.94
N LEU A 171 -16.59 -3.38 8.03
CA LEU A 171 -15.84 -3.36 9.28
C LEU A 171 -16.42 -2.37 10.28
N ILE A 172 -16.63 -1.12 9.87
CA ILE A 172 -17.17 -0.05 10.74
C ILE A 172 -18.55 -0.41 11.29
N ARG A 173 -19.41 -1.02 10.48
CA ARG A 173 -20.75 -1.46 10.94
C ARG A 173 -20.67 -2.48 12.08
N VAL A 174 -19.68 -3.37 12.06
CA VAL A 174 -19.49 -4.37 13.12
C VAL A 174 -18.85 -3.75 14.37
N LEU A 175 -17.87 -2.86 14.20
CA LEU A 175 -17.18 -2.19 15.30
C LEU A 175 -18.03 -1.11 15.99
N GLY A 176 -18.97 -0.50 15.26
CA GLY A 176 -19.78 0.64 15.70
C GLY A 176 -19.23 1.97 15.13
N PRO A 177 -20.01 2.71 14.32
CA PRO A 177 -19.56 3.98 13.73
C PRO A 177 -19.10 5.04 14.73
N ASP A 178 -19.71 5.08 15.92
CA ASP A 178 -19.40 5.98 17.04
C ASP A 178 -18.13 5.59 17.81
N ARG A 179 -17.61 4.38 17.57
CA ARG A 179 -16.44 3.80 18.25
C ARG A 179 -15.22 3.71 17.36
N VAL A 180 -15.35 4.13 16.11
CA VAL A 180 -14.28 4.14 15.13
C VAL A 180 -13.90 5.57 14.78
N PHE A 181 -12.61 5.84 14.69
CA PHE A 181 -12.09 7.04 14.03
C PHE A 181 -11.27 6.61 12.82
N VAL A 182 -11.41 7.29 11.68
CA VAL A 182 -10.66 6.97 10.44
C VAL A 182 -9.70 8.09 10.11
N SER A 183 -8.41 7.79 10.03
CA SER A 183 -7.36 8.70 9.59
C SER A 183 -6.71 8.20 8.31
N ILE A 184 -6.67 9.03 7.27
CA ILE A 184 -6.06 8.67 5.98
C ILE A 184 -5.10 9.75 5.55
N TYR A 185 -3.89 9.34 5.15
CA TYR A 185 -2.94 10.20 4.49
C TYR A 185 -2.67 9.70 3.07
N GLU A 186 -2.94 10.54 2.09
CA GLU A 186 -2.73 10.24 0.67
C GLU A 186 -1.53 11.04 0.15
N ASN A 187 -0.55 10.34 -0.42
CA ASN A 187 0.80 10.82 -0.72
C ASN A 187 1.01 11.28 -2.16
N ALA A 188 0.14 12.15 -2.67
CA ALA A 188 0.25 12.80 -3.99
C ALA A 188 0.00 11.89 -5.20
N SER A 189 -1.16 11.25 -5.20
CA SER A 189 -1.65 10.36 -6.24
C SER A 189 -2.02 11.12 -7.49
N MET A 190 -1.61 10.57 -8.64
CA MET A 190 -1.90 11.13 -9.96
C MET A 190 -3.09 10.45 -10.67
N ASP A 191 -3.60 9.37 -10.10
CA ASP A 191 -4.76 8.60 -10.58
C ASP A 191 -6.07 9.10 -9.91
N LEU A 192 -7.16 8.33 -9.99
CA LEU A 192 -8.43 8.72 -9.37
C LEU A 192 -8.51 8.44 -7.86
N THR A 193 -7.42 8.08 -7.16
CA THR A 193 -7.42 7.81 -5.71
C THR A 193 -8.09 8.94 -4.91
N VAL A 194 -7.74 10.20 -5.20
CA VAL A 194 -8.32 11.37 -4.50
C VAL A 194 -9.82 11.51 -4.78
N MET A 195 -10.29 11.10 -5.97
CA MET A 195 -11.73 11.10 -6.29
C MET A 195 -12.48 10.07 -5.48
N HIS A 196 -11.90 8.87 -5.33
CA HIS A 196 -12.43 7.84 -4.46
C HIS A 196 -12.45 8.26 -2.98
N LEU A 197 -11.43 8.98 -2.51
CA LEU A 197 -11.40 9.48 -1.13
C LEU A 197 -12.56 10.44 -0.82
N ARG A 198 -13.02 11.24 -1.79
CA ARG A 198 -14.19 12.09 -1.61
C ARG A 198 -15.49 11.30 -1.44
N LEU A 199 -15.64 10.23 -2.22
CA LEU A 199 -16.77 9.32 -2.05
C LEU A 199 -16.68 8.59 -0.71
N LEU A 200 -15.48 8.18 -0.30
CA LEU A 200 -15.27 7.58 1.01
C LEU A 200 -15.65 8.54 2.15
N CYS A 201 -15.31 9.82 2.05
CA CYS A 201 -15.74 10.83 3.02
C CYS A 201 -17.26 10.93 3.13
N LYS A 202 -17.98 10.97 1.99
CA LYS A 202 -19.46 10.92 1.97
C LYS A 202 -20.01 9.65 2.62
N VAL A 203 -19.36 8.51 2.40
CA VAL A 203 -19.72 7.24 3.04
C VAL A 203 -19.52 7.31 4.55
N LEU A 204 -18.40 7.87 5.03
CA LEU A 204 -18.13 8.04 6.46
C LEU A 204 -19.11 9.02 7.12
N ASP A 205 -19.49 10.09 6.42
CA ASP A 205 -20.56 11.02 6.84
C ASP A 205 -21.91 10.32 6.97
N ALA A 206 -22.27 9.48 5.99
CA ALA A 206 -23.50 8.69 6.02
C ALA A 206 -23.51 7.67 7.17
N LEU A 207 -22.37 7.06 7.48
CA LEU A 207 -22.20 6.17 8.64
C LEU A 207 -22.21 6.92 9.97
N GLY A 208 -21.90 8.22 9.98
CA GLY A 208 -21.70 9.00 11.20
C GLY A 208 -20.36 8.76 11.89
N THR A 209 -19.36 8.24 11.15
CA THR A 209 -18.01 7.93 11.64
C THR A 209 -17.12 9.17 11.56
N PRO A 210 -16.45 9.59 12.66
CA PRO A 210 -15.48 10.69 12.61
C PRO A 210 -14.23 10.31 11.82
N TYR A 211 -13.66 11.28 11.11
CA TYR A 211 -12.48 11.07 10.28
C TYR A 211 -11.63 12.33 10.04
N LYS A 212 -10.37 12.11 9.65
CA LYS A 212 -9.47 13.11 9.06
C LYS A 212 -8.77 12.50 7.84
N VAL A 213 -8.97 13.11 6.67
CA VAL A 213 -8.31 12.72 5.41
C VAL A 213 -7.47 13.89 4.93
N ILE A 214 -6.17 13.66 4.81
CA ILE A 214 -5.22 14.58 4.18
C ILE A 214 -4.91 14.01 2.81
N ALA A 215 -5.36 14.66 1.74
CA ALA A 215 -5.03 14.26 0.38
C ALA A 215 -4.16 15.31 -0.31
N LYS A 216 -2.97 14.91 -0.73
CA LYS A 216 -2.05 15.81 -1.44
C LYS A 216 -2.39 15.89 -2.92
N GLY A 217 -2.81 14.77 -3.53
CA GLY A 217 -3.13 14.69 -4.96
C GLY A 217 -2.08 15.38 -5.84
N LEU A 218 -2.55 16.10 -6.86
CA LEU A 218 -1.69 16.87 -7.77
C LEU A 218 -1.18 18.20 -7.17
N MET A 219 -1.50 18.51 -5.90
CA MET A 219 -1.07 19.77 -5.27
C MET A 219 0.41 19.75 -4.86
N GLU A 220 0.97 18.55 -4.64
CA GLU A 220 2.39 18.37 -4.36
C GLU A 220 3.00 17.44 -5.43
N PRO A 221 4.24 17.69 -5.87
CA PRO A 221 4.93 16.73 -6.72
C PRO A 221 5.21 15.46 -5.91
N GLN A 222 5.11 14.31 -6.56
CA GLN A 222 5.61 13.07 -5.96
C GLN A 222 7.09 13.24 -5.63
N GLN A 223 7.42 13.14 -4.34
CA GLN A 223 8.78 13.26 -3.89
C GLN A 223 9.56 12.02 -4.33
N LYS A 224 10.63 12.21 -5.09
CA LYS A 224 11.56 11.13 -5.44
C LYS A 224 12.45 10.82 -4.24
N GLU A 225 12.45 9.56 -3.84
CA GLU A 225 13.16 9.03 -2.68
C GLU A 225 14.66 8.88 -2.99
N HIS A 226 15.42 9.97 -2.93
CA HIS A 226 16.88 9.96 -3.16
C HIS A 226 17.63 9.42 -1.92
N GLY A 227 17.40 8.16 -1.54
CA GLY A 227 18.06 7.53 -0.36
C GLY A 227 17.50 7.96 1.00
N HIS A 228 16.29 8.52 1.02
CA HIS A 228 15.55 8.92 2.24
C HIS A 228 14.16 8.30 2.29
N ARG A 229 13.98 7.13 1.67
CA ARG A 229 12.67 6.47 1.53
C ARG A 229 12.03 6.23 2.90
N ILE A 230 12.77 5.65 3.84
CA ILE A 230 12.24 5.28 5.16
C ILE A 230 11.92 6.51 6.00
N SER A 231 12.70 7.59 5.89
CA SER A 231 12.35 8.87 6.53
C SER A 231 11.04 9.43 5.98
N ARG A 232 10.84 9.38 4.66
CA ARG A 232 9.57 9.78 4.05
C ARG A 232 8.41 8.90 4.53
N LEU A 233 8.56 7.57 4.51
CA LEU A 233 7.52 6.67 5.00
C LEU A 233 7.20 6.88 6.48
N SER A 234 8.23 7.10 7.31
CA SER A 234 8.07 7.43 8.73
C SER A 234 7.26 8.71 8.93
N SER A 235 7.61 9.78 8.22
CA SER A 235 6.89 11.06 8.29
C SER A 235 5.45 10.95 7.82
N VAL A 236 5.17 10.22 6.73
CA VAL A 236 3.80 10.01 6.23
C VAL A 236 2.97 9.19 7.21
N ARG A 237 3.53 8.12 7.81
CA ARG A 237 2.83 7.37 8.88
C ARG A 237 2.59 8.21 10.13
N ASN A 238 3.57 9.00 10.55
CA ASN A 238 3.39 9.90 11.69
C ASN A 238 2.32 10.96 11.40
N ALA A 239 2.25 11.50 10.18
CA ALA A 239 1.21 12.45 9.77
C ALA A 239 -0.20 11.81 9.82
N ALA A 240 -0.35 10.56 9.38
CA ALA A 240 -1.61 9.82 9.54
C ALA A 240 -1.96 9.56 11.03
N MET A 241 -0.99 9.59 11.94
CA MET A 241 -1.19 9.39 13.38
C MET A 241 -1.39 10.69 14.16
N GLU A 242 -1.15 11.86 13.57
CA GLU A 242 -1.39 13.16 14.21
C GLU A 242 -2.78 13.26 14.85
N PRO A 243 -3.90 12.93 14.17
CA PRO A 243 -5.20 12.98 14.81
C PRO A 243 -5.36 12.07 16.03
N LEU A 244 -4.59 10.97 16.17
CA LEU A 244 -4.62 10.18 17.40
C LEU A 244 -4.01 10.95 18.58
N GLN A 245 -3.03 11.83 18.32
CA GLN A 245 -2.32 12.63 19.31
C GLN A 245 -3.04 13.95 19.64
N ASP A 246 -3.76 14.50 18.65
CA ASP A 246 -4.71 15.60 18.87
C ASP A 246 -5.89 15.14 19.76
N LEU A 247 -6.25 13.86 19.61
CA LEU A 247 -7.09 13.12 20.55
C LEU A 247 -6.23 12.53 21.68
N ASP A 248 -6.85 11.92 22.68
CA ASP A 248 -6.13 11.13 23.67
C ASP A 248 -5.98 9.68 23.18
N PRO A 249 -4.76 9.14 22.93
CA PRO A 249 -4.59 7.75 22.54
C PRO A 249 -5.21 6.75 23.54
N LEU A 250 -5.34 7.13 24.81
CA LEU A 250 -5.95 6.31 25.86
C LEU A 250 -7.48 6.21 25.76
N GLU A 251 -8.12 7.04 24.94
CA GLU A 251 -9.54 6.88 24.62
C GLU A 251 -9.81 5.66 23.71
N PHE A 252 -8.78 5.13 23.06
CA PHE A 252 -8.89 3.99 22.14
C PHE A 252 -8.33 2.72 22.78
N ASP A 253 -8.85 1.57 22.37
CA ASP A 253 -8.27 0.27 22.73
C ASP A 253 -7.24 -0.17 21.68
N ASN A 254 -7.54 0.10 20.40
CA ASN A 254 -6.75 -0.37 19.28
C ASN A 254 -6.40 0.76 18.30
N VAL A 255 -5.19 0.70 17.77
CA VAL A 255 -4.78 1.39 16.54
C VAL A 255 -4.63 0.33 15.45
N LEU A 256 -5.48 0.40 14.44
CA LEU A 256 -5.53 -0.51 13.31
C LEU A 256 -4.94 0.16 12.06
N TRP A 257 -3.81 -0.34 11.59
CA TRP A 257 -3.21 0.02 10.32
C TRP A 257 -3.68 -0.91 9.21
N LEU A 258 -4.18 -0.31 8.13
CA LEU A 258 -4.46 -1.01 6.87
C LEU A 258 -3.45 -0.52 5.84
N ASN A 259 -2.62 -1.43 5.31
CA ASN A 259 -1.81 -1.11 4.14
C ASN A 259 -2.68 -1.03 2.88
N ASP A 260 -2.10 -0.51 1.81
CA ASP A 260 -2.73 -0.28 0.52
C ASP A 260 -2.85 -1.57 -0.32
N ILE A 261 -3.44 -2.60 0.29
CA ILE A 261 -3.71 -3.90 -0.32
C ILE A 261 -5.17 -4.34 -0.10
N PHE A 262 -5.58 -5.39 -0.81
CA PHE A 262 -6.87 -6.03 -0.58
C PHE A 262 -6.91 -6.74 0.78
N HIS A 263 -7.92 -6.42 1.58
CA HIS A 263 -8.20 -7.05 2.87
C HIS A 263 -9.70 -7.35 2.96
N CYS A 264 -10.05 -8.42 3.66
CA CYS A 264 -11.44 -8.71 4.01
C CYS A 264 -11.75 -8.25 5.43
N HIS A 265 -12.89 -7.59 5.63
CA HIS A 265 -13.30 -7.12 6.96
C HIS A 265 -13.36 -8.26 7.99
N THR A 266 -13.73 -9.47 7.58
CA THR A 266 -13.78 -10.67 8.45
C THR A 266 -12.39 -11.11 8.93
N ASP A 267 -11.36 -10.98 8.11
CA ASP A 267 -9.98 -11.28 8.51
C ASP A 267 -9.46 -10.23 9.50
N VAL A 268 -9.81 -8.95 9.27
CA VAL A 268 -9.49 -7.86 10.20
C VAL A 268 -10.18 -8.05 11.55
N LEU A 269 -11.46 -8.44 11.55
CA LEU A 269 -12.22 -8.72 12.77
C LEU A 269 -11.62 -9.91 13.55
N GLU A 270 -11.22 -10.98 12.86
CA GLU A 270 -10.51 -12.09 13.52
C GLU A 270 -9.19 -11.61 14.12
N LEU A 271 -8.41 -10.81 13.40
CA LEU A 271 -7.14 -10.29 13.88
C LEU A 271 -7.32 -9.51 15.19
N LEU A 272 -8.31 -8.61 15.25
CA LEU A 272 -8.66 -7.87 16.46
C LEU A 272 -9.13 -8.80 17.58
N LEU A 273 -9.95 -9.79 17.26
CA LEU A 273 -10.45 -10.77 18.23
C LEU A 273 -9.30 -11.59 18.84
N GLN A 274 -8.39 -12.10 18.01
CA GLN A 274 -7.25 -12.88 18.48
C GLN A 274 -6.30 -12.00 19.29
N LYS A 275 -6.06 -10.75 18.87
CA LYS A 275 -5.26 -9.80 19.65
C LYS A 275 -5.80 -9.66 21.07
N GLN A 276 -7.11 -9.46 21.22
CA GLN A 276 -7.78 -9.38 22.51
C GLN A 276 -7.67 -10.70 23.29
N LYS A 277 -7.99 -11.84 22.65
CA LYS A 277 -8.01 -13.15 23.31
C LYS A 277 -6.64 -13.64 23.78
N GLN A 278 -5.57 -13.28 23.07
CA GLN A 278 -4.19 -13.68 23.39
C GLN A 278 -3.49 -12.66 24.28
N GLY A 279 -4.10 -11.49 24.51
CA GLY A 279 -3.47 -10.36 25.21
C GLY A 279 -2.23 -9.84 24.49
N ALA A 280 -2.26 -9.85 23.14
CA ALA A 280 -1.16 -9.38 22.31
C ALA A 280 -1.12 -7.85 22.27
N VAL A 281 0.10 -7.31 22.31
CA VAL A 281 0.33 -5.86 22.15
C VAL A 281 0.20 -5.48 20.69
N GLN A 282 0.75 -6.30 19.80
CA GLN A 282 0.69 -6.14 18.34
C GLN A 282 0.24 -7.47 17.69
N ALA A 283 -0.67 -7.37 16.72
CA ALA A 283 -1.10 -8.50 15.91
C ALA A 283 -1.12 -8.12 14.43
N CYS A 284 -0.54 -8.95 13.57
CA CYS A 284 -0.48 -8.70 12.13
C CYS A 284 -1.16 -9.79 11.32
N GLY A 285 -1.82 -9.40 10.24
CA GLY A 285 -2.28 -10.31 9.20
C GLY A 285 -1.13 -10.67 8.28
N LEU A 286 -1.28 -11.74 7.50
CA LEU A 286 -0.35 -12.06 6.43
C LEU A 286 -0.95 -11.63 5.10
N ASP A 287 -0.17 -10.91 4.31
CA ASP A 287 -0.48 -10.57 2.94
C ASP A 287 0.31 -11.46 1.97
N PHE A 288 -0.34 -11.78 0.86
CA PHE A 288 0.15 -12.78 -0.07
C PHE A 288 0.21 -12.18 -1.47
N GLY A 289 1.42 -12.21 -2.05
CA GLY A 289 1.65 -11.87 -3.44
C GLY A 289 1.44 -13.05 -4.39
N PRO A 290 2.05 -13.00 -5.59
CA PRO A 290 1.96 -14.05 -6.59
C PRO A 290 2.27 -15.44 -6.04
N LYS A 291 1.51 -16.45 -6.49
CA LYS A 291 1.60 -17.85 -6.01
C LYS A 291 1.42 -18.03 -4.50
N GLY A 292 0.81 -17.04 -3.84
CA GLY A 292 0.57 -17.05 -2.40
C GLY A 292 1.82 -16.82 -1.56
N LEU A 293 2.90 -16.27 -2.12
CA LEU A 293 4.12 -15.95 -1.38
C LEU A 293 3.83 -14.85 -0.35
N ILE A 294 4.30 -14.99 0.89
CA ILE A 294 4.16 -13.95 1.92
C ILE A 294 4.90 -12.71 1.44
N TYR A 295 4.22 -11.56 1.49
CA TYR A 295 4.77 -10.25 1.14
C TYR A 295 5.37 -9.56 2.39
N ASP A 296 5.93 -8.36 2.26
CA ASP A 296 6.58 -7.62 3.36
C ASP A 296 7.62 -8.43 4.16
N ARG A 297 8.32 -9.34 3.46
CA ARG A 297 9.27 -10.29 4.04
C ARG A 297 10.46 -9.64 4.72
N TRP A 298 10.74 -8.39 4.39
CA TRP A 298 11.76 -7.57 5.06
C TRP A 298 11.43 -7.37 6.55
N VAL A 299 10.15 -7.23 6.90
CA VAL A 299 9.70 -6.83 8.24
C VAL A 299 9.43 -8.04 9.12
N LEU A 300 8.92 -9.12 8.54
CA LEU A 300 8.45 -10.29 9.28
C LEU A 300 9.62 -11.16 9.77
N ARG A 301 9.76 -11.32 11.09
CA ARG A 301 10.81 -12.16 11.72
C ARG A 301 10.21 -13.09 12.74
N ASN A 302 10.59 -14.37 12.70
CA ASN A 302 10.18 -15.31 13.74
C ASN A 302 10.89 -15.01 15.07
N MET A 303 10.55 -15.71 16.15
CA MET A 303 11.16 -15.50 17.46
C MET A 303 12.66 -15.82 17.53
N ARG A 304 13.23 -16.48 16.51
CA ARG A 304 14.68 -16.72 16.35
C ARG A 304 15.36 -15.62 15.54
N GLY A 305 14.64 -14.55 15.20
CA GLY A 305 15.13 -13.45 14.39
C GLY A 305 15.31 -13.79 12.92
N ARG A 306 14.79 -14.92 12.42
CA ARG A 306 14.98 -15.38 11.04
C ARG A 306 13.84 -14.94 10.12
N PRO A 307 14.11 -14.75 8.81
CA PRO A 307 13.06 -14.57 7.83
C PRO A 307 12.25 -15.86 7.66
N PHE A 308 11.08 -15.72 7.04
CA PHE A 308 10.16 -16.84 6.81
C PHE A 308 10.53 -17.71 5.60
N TYR A 309 11.73 -17.55 5.03
CA TYR A 309 12.18 -18.25 3.84
C TYR A 309 13.69 -18.42 3.84
N ASN A 310 14.18 -19.37 3.04
CA ASN A 310 15.59 -19.39 2.66
C ASN A 310 15.86 -18.32 1.59
N TYR A 311 16.97 -17.59 1.76
CA TYR A 311 17.37 -16.54 0.84
C TYR A 311 17.60 -17.06 -0.60
N SER A 312 18.27 -18.22 -0.76
CA SER A 312 18.50 -18.84 -2.07
C SER A 312 17.21 -19.08 -2.84
N ASP A 313 16.18 -19.54 -2.14
CA ASP A 313 14.89 -19.90 -2.73
C ASP A 313 14.13 -18.65 -3.15
N ILE A 314 14.24 -17.57 -2.37
CA ILE A 314 13.67 -16.25 -2.72
C ILE A 314 14.37 -15.67 -3.94
N VAL A 315 15.71 -15.65 -3.97
CA VAL A 315 16.47 -15.13 -5.12
C VAL A 315 16.16 -15.94 -6.36
N ASP A 316 16.15 -17.27 -6.27
CA ASP A 316 15.73 -18.11 -7.38
C ASP A 316 14.30 -17.75 -7.81
N PHE A 317 13.34 -17.64 -6.90
CA PHE A 317 11.96 -17.29 -7.26
C PHE A 317 11.89 -15.99 -8.07
N PHE A 318 12.60 -14.93 -7.68
CA PHE A 318 12.54 -13.62 -8.34
C PHE A 318 13.53 -13.42 -9.50
N SER A 319 14.42 -14.37 -9.80
CA SER A 319 15.47 -14.18 -10.81
C SER A 319 14.98 -14.19 -12.28
N SER A 320 13.76 -14.65 -12.54
CA SER A 320 13.20 -14.77 -13.89
C SER A 320 11.68 -14.90 -13.85
N ASP A 321 11.05 -15.29 -14.97
CA ASP A 321 9.62 -15.59 -15.01
C ASP A 321 9.20 -16.60 -13.93
N ILE A 322 8.33 -16.14 -13.03
CA ILE A 322 7.82 -16.89 -11.89
C ILE A 322 6.80 -17.96 -12.29
N THR A 323 6.27 -17.92 -13.53
CA THR A 323 5.18 -18.77 -14.01
C THR A 323 5.45 -20.26 -13.78
N TYR A 324 6.68 -20.70 -13.99
CA TYR A 324 7.08 -22.11 -13.89
C TYR A 324 7.85 -22.46 -12.61
N LYS A 325 8.15 -21.48 -11.75
CA LYS A 325 8.89 -21.72 -10.51
C LYS A 325 8.03 -22.27 -9.40
N THR A 326 8.60 -23.16 -8.61
CA THR A 326 7.98 -23.62 -7.36
C THR A 326 7.98 -22.48 -6.35
N ARG A 327 6.95 -22.44 -5.51
CA ARG A 327 6.88 -21.47 -4.42
C ARG A 327 7.95 -21.81 -3.37
N PRO A 328 8.76 -20.83 -2.92
CA PRO A 328 9.67 -20.98 -1.79
C PRO A 328 8.98 -21.54 -0.54
N MET A 329 9.66 -22.44 0.16
CA MET A 329 9.13 -23.02 1.39
C MET A 329 9.13 -21.97 2.50
N VAL A 330 7.98 -21.80 3.14
CA VAL A 330 7.83 -20.93 4.31
C VAL A 330 8.33 -21.66 5.55
N LEU A 331 9.14 -21.00 6.37
CA LEU A 331 9.72 -21.55 7.61
C LEU A 331 10.39 -22.91 7.33
N PRO A 332 11.42 -22.94 6.46
CA PRO A 332 11.94 -24.17 5.89
C PRO A 332 12.81 -24.99 6.86
N LEU A 333 13.27 -24.39 7.95
CA LEU A 333 14.21 -25.01 8.87
C LEU A 333 13.48 -25.89 9.89
N ALA A 334 14.11 -26.99 10.29
CA ALA A 334 13.52 -27.93 11.25
C ALA A 334 13.20 -27.26 12.60
N GLU A 335 14.01 -26.28 13.00
CA GLU A 335 13.78 -25.51 14.23
C GLU A 335 12.49 -24.68 14.19
N ASP A 336 11.99 -24.34 13.00
CA ASP A 336 10.77 -23.54 12.79
C ASP A 336 9.51 -24.42 12.63
N SER A 337 9.62 -25.72 12.89
CA SER A 337 8.53 -26.69 12.66
C SER A 337 7.23 -26.36 13.40
N GLU A 338 7.30 -25.83 14.62
CA GLU A 338 6.12 -25.41 15.39
C GLU A 338 5.41 -24.22 14.73
N ASP A 339 6.18 -23.19 14.35
CA ASP A 339 5.68 -21.98 13.68
C ASP A 339 5.09 -22.34 12.31
N LYS A 340 5.77 -23.22 11.56
CA LYS A 340 5.29 -23.76 10.29
C LYS A 340 3.97 -24.49 10.48
N SER A 341 3.87 -25.33 11.50
CA SER A 341 2.66 -26.09 11.79
C SER A 341 1.52 -25.18 12.26
N ALA A 342 1.81 -24.11 13.00
CA ALA A 342 0.84 -23.09 13.36
C ALA A 342 0.33 -22.34 12.11
N LEU A 343 1.24 -21.92 11.23
CA LEU A 343 0.93 -21.28 9.95
C LEU A 343 0.03 -22.15 9.07
N GLU A 344 0.39 -23.42 8.87
CA GLU A 344 -0.37 -24.39 8.07
C GLU A 344 -1.77 -24.67 8.64
N ARG A 345 -1.90 -24.68 9.98
CA ARG A 345 -3.20 -24.84 10.64
C ARG A 345 -4.02 -23.54 10.67
N GLY A 346 -3.39 -22.40 10.40
CA GLY A 346 -4.00 -21.08 10.53
C GLY A 346 -4.15 -20.62 11.98
N ASN A 347 -3.30 -21.11 12.89
CA ASN A 347 -3.30 -20.71 14.29
C ASN A 347 -2.42 -19.46 14.48
N PRO A 348 -2.80 -18.53 15.37
CA PRO A 348 -1.91 -17.46 15.79
C PRO A 348 -0.67 -18.01 16.49
N PHE A 349 0.47 -17.36 16.27
CA PHE A 349 1.73 -17.67 16.94
C PHE A 349 2.59 -16.42 17.09
N GLN A 350 3.47 -16.42 18.09
CA GLN A 350 4.34 -15.29 18.41
C GLN A 350 5.44 -15.13 17.35
N VAL A 351 5.76 -13.88 17.03
CA VAL A 351 6.85 -13.49 16.15
C VAL A 351 7.67 -12.38 16.81
N PHE A 352 8.91 -12.18 16.35
CA PHE A 352 9.72 -11.06 16.82
C PHE A 352 9.19 -9.74 16.24
N SER A 353 8.85 -9.69 14.96
CA SER A 353 8.34 -8.48 14.30
C SER A 353 7.38 -8.84 13.18
N CYS A 354 6.41 -7.97 12.93
CA CYS A 354 5.48 -8.07 11.80
C CYS A 354 4.90 -6.71 11.42
N TRP A 355 4.37 -6.59 10.20
CA TRP A 355 3.56 -5.45 9.78
C TRP A 355 2.58 -5.88 8.69
N ASN A 356 3.14 -6.36 7.58
CA ASN A 356 2.41 -6.99 6.47
C ASN A 356 1.17 -6.17 6.06
N GLY A 357 0.11 -6.83 5.60
CA GLY A 357 -1.07 -6.15 5.07
C GLY A 357 -1.93 -5.39 6.08
N VAL A 358 -2.03 -5.88 7.31
CA VAL A 358 -2.88 -5.32 8.37
C VAL A 358 -2.19 -5.49 9.70
N THR A 359 -2.11 -4.44 10.51
CA THR A 359 -1.52 -4.49 11.84
C THR A 359 -2.42 -3.80 12.86
N ALA A 360 -2.72 -4.46 13.97
CA ALA A 360 -3.37 -3.84 15.12
C ALA A 360 -2.40 -3.74 16.30
N LEU A 361 -2.23 -2.53 16.82
CA LEU A 361 -1.48 -2.24 18.04
C LEU A 361 -2.44 -1.83 19.17
N SER A 362 -2.03 -2.05 20.42
CA SER A 362 -2.73 -1.48 21.57
C SER A 362 -2.53 0.04 21.56
N ALA A 363 -3.60 0.83 21.65
CA ALA A 363 -3.47 2.28 21.49
C ALA A 363 -2.59 2.93 22.58
N SER A 364 -2.53 2.32 23.76
CA SER A 364 -1.68 2.76 24.88
C SER A 364 -0.19 2.86 24.55
N VAL A 365 0.33 2.15 23.53
CA VAL A 365 1.74 2.26 23.13
C VAL A 365 2.08 3.63 22.54
N PHE A 366 1.07 4.36 22.05
CA PHE A 366 1.21 5.70 21.49
C PHE A 366 1.07 6.81 22.53
N ALA A 367 0.77 6.46 23.78
CA ALA A 367 0.71 7.37 24.92
C ALA A 367 2.00 7.32 25.76
N PRO A 368 2.27 8.34 26.60
CA PRO A 368 3.35 8.27 27.57
C PRO A 368 3.24 7.05 28.50
N PRO A 369 4.37 6.45 28.92
CA PRO A 369 5.75 6.94 28.73
C PRO A 369 6.41 6.50 27.41
N LEU A 370 5.83 5.55 26.67
CA LEU A 370 6.45 5.02 25.45
C LEU A 370 6.36 6.01 24.28
N SER A 371 5.18 6.58 24.05
CA SER A 371 4.93 7.54 22.97
C SER A 371 5.45 7.06 21.61
N LEU A 372 5.11 5.83 21.22
CA LEU A 372 5.61 5.19 19.99
C LEU A 372 5.44 6.11 18.77
N ARG A 373 6.49 6.20 17.94
CA ARG A 373 6.51 6.93 16.66
C ARG A 373 7.27 6.14 15.61
N PHE A 374 6.89 6.31 14.35
CA PHE A 374 7.64 5.75 13.23
C PHE A 374 8.92 6.55 13.02
N ARG A 375 10.03 5.87 12.78
CA ARG A 375 11.37 6.46 12.73
C ARG A 375 12.29 5.69 11.79
N THR A 376 13.43 6.30 11.48
CA THR A 376 14.58 5.63 10.85
C THR A 376 15.40 4.84 11.88
N ALA A 377 16.26 3.94 11.38
CA ALA A 377 17.16 3.18 12.22
C ALA A 377 18.22 4.09 12.86
N LEU A 378 18.63 3.76 14.08
CA LEU A 378 19.60 4.56 14.84
C LEU A 378 21.06 4.06 14.69
N ASN A 379 21.25 2.86 14.13
CA ASN A 379 22.54 2.17 14.07
C ASN A 379 23.19 2.17 12.68
N ASP A 380 22.90 3.17 11.85
CA ASP A 380 23.62 3.39 10.59
C ASP A 380 24.81 4.32 10.79
N ARG A 381 26.01 3.74 10.88
CA ARG A 381 27.27 4.48 11.05
C ARG A 381 27.64 5.34 9.85
N ASN A 382 27.05 5.08 8.69
CA ASN A 382 27.33 5.83 7.46
C ASN A 382 26.34 6.99 7.25
N SER A 383 25.28 7.09 8.08
CA SER A 383 24.34 8.19 8.03
C SER A 383 24.99 9.46 8.61
N THR A 384 25.05 10.53 7.80
CA THR A 384 25.63 11.82 8.21
C THR A 384 24.59 12.81 8.72
N ASP A 385 23.30 12.58 8.43
CA ASP A 385 22.18 13.46 8.76
C ASP A 385 21.17 12.80 9.72
N GLY A 386 21.44 11.58 10.20
CA GLY A 386 20.56 10.80 11.07
C GLY A 386 19.39 10.13 10.33
N VAL A 387 19.35 10.22 9.00
CA VAL A 387 18.38 9.51 8.17
C VAL A 387 19.05 8.33 7.47
N THR A 388 18.34 7.20 7.42
CA THR A 388 18.83 5.99 6.76
C THR A 388 17.67 5.11 6.30
N ASP A 389 17.92 4.36 5.23
CA ASP A 389 17.04 3.31 4.73
C ASP A 389 17.42 1.92 5.26
N LYS A 390 18.32 1.86 6.25
CA LYS A 390 18.88 0.61 6.79
C LYS A 390 17.81 -0.38 7.26
N ALA A 391 16.77 0.08 7.97
CA ALA A 391 15.66 -0.75 8.43
C ALA A 391 14.32 -0.07 8.14
N SER A 392 13.26 -0.86 7.91
CA SER A 392 11.92 -0.32 7.74
C SER A 392 11.39 0.26 9.05
N GLU A 393 10.69 1.39 8.95
CA GLU A 393 9.94 2.03 10.02
C GLU A 393 8.87 1.11 10.63
N CYS A 394 8.33 0.18 9.83
CA CYS A 394 7.37 -0.83 10.28
C CYS A 394 8.04 -1.90 11.15
N TYR A 395 9.24 -2.34 10.77
CA TYR A 395 10.06 -3.25 11.57
C TYR A 395 10.48 -2.63 12.91
N LEU A 396 10.89 -1.36 12.87
CA LEU A 396 11.36 -0.64 14.06
C LEU A 396 10.27 -0.43 15.11
N SER A 397 9.00 -0.38 14.69
CA SER A 397 7.88 -0.34 15.65
C SER A 397 7.87 -1.56 16.58
N SER A 398 8.18 -2.76 16.07
CA SER A 398 8.29 -3.97 16.90
C SER A 398 9.55 -3.93 17.79
N VAL A 399 10.67 -3.41 17.29
CA VAL A 399 11.90 -3.21 18.09
C VAL A 399 11.63 -2.29 19.28
N ASP A 400 10.92 -1.19 19.08
CA ASP A 400 10.58 -0.25 20.13
C ASP A 400 9.66 -0.88 21.20
N LEU A 401 8.73 -1.75 20.79
CA LEU A 401 7.93 -2.54 21.71
C LEU A 401 8.80 -3.51 22.53
N TRP A 402 9.76 -4.18 21.91
CA TRP A 402 10.68 -5.06 22.63
C TRP A 402 11.56 -4.31 23.63
N LYS A 403 12.11 -3.15 23.24
CA LYS A 403 12.87 -2.25 24.13
C LYS A 403 12.03 -1.79 25.33
N ALA A 404 10.72 -1.63 25.14
CA ALA A 404 9.78 -1.28 26.20
C ALA A 404 9.27 -2.48 27.04
N GLY A 405 9.74 -3.71 26.79
CA GLY A 405 9.26 -4.91 27.47
C GLY A 405 7.84 -5.35 27.05
N MET A 406 7.38 -4.89 25.89
CA MET A 406 6.03 -5.11 25.34
C MET A 406 6.01 -6.06 24.13
N GLY A 407 6.96 -6.99 24.05
CA GLY A 407 7.19 -7.93 22.93
C GLY A 407 6.14 -9.03 22.70
N LYS A 408 4.87 -8.82 23.09
CA LYS A 408 3.77 -9.75 22.77
C LYS A 408 3.25 -9.47 21.37
N ILE A 409 4.03 -9.87 20.38
CA ILE A 409 3.77 -9.63 18.95
C ILE A 409 3.43 -10.96 18.28
N MET A 410 2.35 -11.00 17.50
CA MET A 410 1.91 -12.23 16.84
C MET A 410 1.44 -12.01 15.41
N VAL A 411 1.45 -13.10 14.65
CA VAL A 411 0.72 -13.16 13.37
C VAL A 411 -0.58 -13.93 13.54
N VAL A 412 -1.60 -13.53 12.78
CA VAL A 412 -2.90 -14.22 12.68
C VAL A 412 -3.06 -14.68 11.24
N PRO A 413 -2.74 -15.95 10.91
CA PRO A 413 -2.70 -16.37 9.51
C PRO A 413 -4.07 -16.53 8.84
N ARG A 414 -5.13 -16.83 9.60
CA ARG A 414 -6.49 -17.06 9.08
C ARG A 414 -7.56 -16.99 10.18
N VAL A 415 -8.80 -16.71 9.77
CA VAL A 415 -10.04 -16.84 10.56
C VAL A 415 -10.24 -18.27 11.10
N ARG A 416 -10.31 -18.43 12.43
CA ARG A 416 -10.60 -19.70 13.10
C ARG A 416 -11.51 -19.51 14.32
N GLN A 417 -12.40 -20.48 14.54
CA GLN A 417 -13.32 -20.43 15.67
C GLN A 417 -12.62 -20.69 17.02
N THR A 418 -11.70 -21.65 17.04
CA THR A 418 -10.92 -22.08 18.21
C THR A 418 -9.43 -22.00 17.91
N THR A 419 -8.68 -21.32 18.77
CA THR A 419 -7.24 -21.14 18.65
C THR A 419 -6.57 -21.48 19.98
N PRO A 420 -5.40 -22.14 19.96
CA PRO A 420 -4.63 -22.38 21.19
C PRO A 420 -4.15 -21.06 21.79
N GLN A 421 -3.94 -21.03 23.11
CA GLN A 421 -3.32 -19.89 23.80
C GLN A 421 -1.82 -19.87 23.51
N ILE A 422 -1.30 -18.69 23.19
CA ILE A 422 0.13 -18.49 22.94
C ILE A 422 0.88 -18.50 24.28
N LYS A 423 1.92 -19.34 24.37
CA LYS A 423 2.91 -19.24 25.45
C LYS A 423 3.96 -18.21 25.06
N TRP A 424 3.80 -17.00 25.56
CA TRP A 424 4.67 -15.87 25.24
C TRP A 424 6.11 -16.08 25.73
N GLN A 425 7.07 -15.98 24.82
CA GLN A 425 8.48 -15.75 25.11
C GLN A 425 8.67 -14.26 25.46
N THR A 426 9.39 -13.99 26.54
CA THR A 426 9.61 -12.63 27.07
C THR A 426 10.97 -12.05 26.71
N THR A 427 11.84 -12.87 26.14
CA THR A 427 13.21 -12.48 25.77
C THR A 427 13.30 -12.47 24.24
N PRO A 428 13.69 -11.34 23.62
CA PRO A 428 13.97 -11.30 22.19
C PRO A 428 15.23 -12.10 21.86
N PRO A 429 15.44 -12.50 20.60
CA PRO A 429 16.69 -13.12 20.17
C PRO A 429 17.85 -12.11 20.26
N ASP A 430 19.07 -12.56 20.55
CA ASP A 430 20.25 -11.69 20.60
C ASP A 430 20.50 -10.98 19.26
N THR A 431 20.23 -11.70 18.16
CA THR A 431 20.39 -11.18 16.80
C THR A 431 19.17 -11.45 15.95
N VAL A 432 18.94 -10.56 14.99
CA VAL A 432 17.90 -10.64 13.97
C VAL A 432 18.52 -10.48 12.59
N TYR A 433 18.03 -11.25 11.63
CA TYR A 433 18.46 -11.15 10.25
C TYR A 433 17.87 -9.91 9.63
N MET A 434 18.73 -9.00 9.19
CA MET A 434 18.35 -7.75 8.59
C MET A 434 18.68 -7.81 7.11
N ASN A 435 17.70 -7.48 6.30
CA ASN A 435 18.01 -6.97 4.97
C ASN A 435 18.30 -5.47 5.19
N ASN A 436 19.47 -4.98 4.78
CA ASN A 436 19.85 -3.58 5.00
C ASN A 436 19.64 -2.78 3.70
N PHE A 437 19.16 -1.53 3.81
CA PHE A 437 18.98 -0.58 2.69
C PHE A 437 18.02 -1.00 1.54
N ALA A 438 16.88 -1.61 1.83
CA ALA A 438 15.96 -2.19 0.84
C ALA A 438 16.57 -3.25 -0.12
N VAL A 439 17.76 -3.80 0.15
CA VAL A 439 18.50 -4.67 -0.80
C VAL A 439 18.05 -6.14 -0.76
N TRP A 440 16.84 -6.40 -1.24
CA TRP A 440 16.19 -7.73 -1.24
C TRP A 440 16.96 -8.85 -1.96
N TYR A 441 17.89 -8.50 -2.86
CA TYR A 441 18.68 -9.45 -3.64
C TYR A 441 20.06 -9.76 -3.02
N LEU A 442 20.37 -9.24 -1.83
CA LEU A 442 21.54 -9.64 -1.04
C LEU A 442 21.12 -10.48 0.16
N PRO A 443 22.01 -11.38 0.66
CA PRO A 443 21.72 -12.16 1.84
C PRO A 443 21.47 -11.25 3.04
N GLU A 444 20.47 -11.61 3.85
CA GLU A 444 20.25 -10.95 5.13
C GLU A 444 21.40 -11.29 6.09
N THR A 445 21.84 -10.30 6.86
CA THR A 445 22.93 -10.46 7.82
C THR A 445 22.40 -10.38 9.25
N PRO A 446 22.90 -11.20 10.19
CA PRO A 446 22.52 -11.08 11.60
C PRO A 446 23.04 -9.77 12.18
N GLU A 447 22.17 -9.01 12.82
CA GLU A 447 22.48 -7.78 13.55
C GLU A 447 21.91 -7.82 14.97
N PRO A 448 22.47 -7.04 15.92
CA PRO A 448 21.84 -6.83 17.23
C PRO A 448 20.39 -6.37 17.07
N TRP A 449 19.47 -7.04 17.78
CA TRP A 449 18.03 -6.76 17.63
C TRP A 449 17.64 -5.36 18.10
N ASP A 450 18.36 -4.82 19.07
CA ASP A 450 18.13 -3.57 19.77
C ASP A 450 18.87 -2.39 19.13
N GLU A 451 19.44 -2.57 17.94
CA GLU A 451 20.24 -1.55 17.25
C GLU A 451 21.50 -1.14 18.04
N ALA A 452 22.05 -2.00 18.91
CA ALA A 452 23.31 -1.75 19.63
C ALA A 452 24.57 -1.70 18.75
#